data_AF-A0A352M9R1-F1
#
_entry.id   AF-A0A352M9R1-F1
#
_cell.length_a   1.000
_cell.length_b   1.000
_cell.length_c   1.000
_cell.angle_alpha   90.00
_cell.angle_beta   90.00
_cell.angle_gamma   90.00
#
_symmetry.space_group_name_H-M   'P 1'
#
loop_
_entity.id
_entity.type
_entity.pdbx_description
1 polymer ?
#
loop_
_entity_poly.entity_id
_entity_poly.type
_entity_poly.pdbx_seq_one_letter_code
_entity_poly.pdbx_strand_id
1 'polypeptide(L)' 'VFAFGTPQQVKEQVKRQCSILNENGGFVFNTIHNIQANVPFENVVAMLETLKEF' A
#
# COMPACT_ATOMS: atom_id res chain seq x y z
N VAL A 1 5.85 -5.45 -4.80
CA VAL A 1 4.85 -6.46 -4.40
C VAL A 1 3.47 -6.16 -4.99
N PHE A 2 3.03 -4.91 -5.04
CA PHE A 2 1.64 -4.52 -5.38
C PHE A 2 0.99 -5.22 -6.59
N ALA A 3 1.68 -5.33 -7.74
CA ALA A 3 1.09 -5.93 -8.95
C ALA A 3 1.17 -7.47 -9.03
N PHE A 4 2.03 -8.12 -8.24
CA PHE A 4 2.40 -9.53 -8.43
C PHE A 4 2.40 -10.38 -7.15
N GLY A 5 2.27 -9.75 -5.99
CA GLY A 5 2.25 -10.42 -4.69
C GLY A 5 0.84 -10.71 -4.20
N THR A 6 0.75 -11.34 -3.04
CA THR A 6 -0.52 -11.62 -2.36
C THR A 6 -1.04 -10.40 -1.60
N PRO A 7 -2.35 -10.34 -1.30
CA PRO A 7 -2.92 -9.29 -0.46
C PRO A 7 -2.17 -9.09 0.87
N GLN A 8 -1.79 -10.18 1.53
CA GLN A 8 -1.01 -10.10 2.79
C GLN A 8 0.34 -9.41 2.58
N GLN A 9 1.07 -9.75 1.52
CA GLN A 9 2.35 -9.09 1.23
C GLN A 9 2.15 -7.60 0.91
N VAL A 10 1.03 -7.21 0.31
CA VAL A 10 0.67 -5.80 0.10
C VAL A 10 0.43 -5.10 1.43
N LYS A 11 -0.36 -5.69 2.35
CA LYS A 11 -0.58 -5.14 3.70
C LYS A 11 0.74 -4.90 4.43
N GLU A 12 1.62 -5.90 4.47
CA GLU A 12 2.94 -5.77 5.10
C GLU A 12 3.81 -4.68 4.45
N GLN A 13 3.80 -4.59 3.11
CA GLN A 13 4.56 -3.56 2.40
C GLN A 13 4.03 -2.16 2.75
N VAL A 14 2.72 -1.94 2.69
CA VAL A 14 2.08 -0.65 2.99
C VAL A 14 2.38 -0.23 4.42
N LYS A 15 2.17 -1.13 5.38
CA LYS A 15 2.46 -0.89 6.80
C LYS A 15 3.92 -0.48 7.02
N ARG A 16 4.87 -1.23 6.43
CA ARG A 16 6.30 -0.92 6.52
C ARG A 16 6.63 0.44 5.93
N GLN A 17 6.07 0.80 4.77
CA GLN A 17 6.33 2.11 4.16
C GLN A 17 5.79 3.25 5.00
N CYS A 18 4.56 3.15 5.51
CA CYS A 18 4.00 4.17 6.40
C CYS A 18 4.82 4.31 7.68
N SER A 19 5.29 3.21 8.30
CA SER A 19 6.14 3.28 9.49
C SER A 19 7.48 3.99 9.24
N ILE A 20 8.07 3.84 8.05
CA ILE A 20 9.36 4.45 7.71
C ILE A 20 9.18 5.92 7.30
N LEU A 21 8.15 6.21 6.49
CA LEU A 21 8.01 7.50 5.81
C LEU A 21 7.19 8.52 6.61
N ASN A 22 6.33 8.06 7.52
CA ASN A 22 5.49 8.93 8.35
C ASN A 22 6.10 9.25 9.72
N GLU A 23 7.41 9.06 9.90
CA GLU A 23 8.08 9.41 11.15
C GLU A 23 8.00 10.92 11.37
N ASN A 24 7.30 11.35 12.43
CA ASN A 24 7.00 12.75 12.76
C ASN A 24 5.99 13.46 11.83
N GLY A 25 5.23 12.72 11.03
CA GLY A 25 4.20 13.28 10.15
C GLY A 25 4.77 13.89 8.86
N GLY A 26 3.96 14.68 8.15
CA GLY A 26 4.36 15.31 6.88
C GLY A 26 4.35 14.37 5.67
N PHE A 27 3.88 13.13 5.83
CA PHE A 27 3.78 12.14 4.76
C PHE A 27 2.35 12.01 4.24
N VAL A 28 2.18 12.04 2.92
CA VAL A 28 0.93 11.73 2.24
C VAL A 28 1.15 10.48 1.40
N PHE A 29 0.41 9.41 1.71
CA PHE A 29 0.54 8.15 0.98
C PHE A 29 -0.01 8.26 -0.44
N ASN A 30 0.75 7.76 -1.42
CA ASN A 30 0.30 7.57 -2.79
C ASN A 30 1.12 6.46 -3.48
N THR A 31 0.63 5.93 -4.59
CA THR A 31 1.43 5.07 -5.47
C THR A 31 2.44 5.91 -6.27
N ILE A 32 3.65 5.37 -6.49
CA ILE A 32 4.72 6.08 -7.23
C ILE A 32 4.34 6.29 -8.72
N HIS A 33 3.50 5.41 -9.26
CA HIS A 33 2.91 5.49 -10.60
C HIS A 33 1.43 5.14 -10.55
N ASN A 34 0.73 5.36 -11.67
CA ASN A 34 -0.66 4.94 -11.83
C ASN A 34 -0.82 3.44 -11.58
N ILE A 35 -1.95 3.07 -10.98
CA ILE A 35 -2.37 1.68 -10.86
C ILE A 35 -2.67 1.17 -12.26
N GLN A 36 -1.97 0.11 -12.68
CA GLN A 36 -2.13 -0.49 -14.00
C GLN A 36 -3.34 -1.44 -14.01
N ALA A 37 -3.95 -1.63 -15.19
CA ALA A 37 -5.19 -2.38 -15.35
C ALA A 37 -5.11 -3.86 -14.90
N ASN A 38 -3.92 -4.43 -14.86
CA ASN A 38 -3.67 -5.82 -14.47
C ASN A 38 -3.34 -5.99 -12.99
N VAL A 39 -3.33 -4.93 -12.18
CA VAL A 39 -3.18 -5.06 -10.72
C VAL A 39 -4.41 -5.78 -10.17
N PRO A 40 -4.25 -6.91 -9.45
CA PRO A 40 -5.38 -7.59 -8.83
C PRO A 40 -6.17 -6.65 -7.92
N PHE A 41 -7.49 -6.59 -8.07
CA PHE A 41 -8.31 -5.65 -7.30
C PHE A 41 -8.21 -5.87 -5.79
N GLU A 42 -8.07 -7.13 -5.37
CA GLU A 42 -7.79 -7.52 -3.98
C GLU A 42 -6.54 -6.88 -3.39
N ASN A 43 -5.51 -6.61 -4.21
CA ASN A 43 -4.32 -5.90 -3.75
C ASN A 43 -4.60 -4.41 -3.53
N VAL A 44 -5.46 -3.79 -4.36
CA VAL A 44 -5.93 -2.42 -4.15
C VAL A 44 -6.74 -2.31 -2.86
N VAL A 45 -7.66 -3.27 -2.63
CA VAL A 45 -8.44 -3.35 -1.39
C VAL A 45 -7.52 -3.51 -0.18
N ALA A 46 -6.57 -4.45 -0.24
CA ALA A 46 -5.61 -4.66 0.85
C ALA A 46 -4.79 -3.40 1.18
N MET A 47 -4.36 -2.65 0.16
CA MET A 47 -3.67 -1.36 0.35
C MET A 47 -4.56 -0.35 1.07
N LEU A 48 -5.81 -0.17 0.62
CA LEU A 48 -6.74 0.80 1.21
C LEU A 48 -7.18 0.40 2.64
N GLU A 49 -7.38 -0.89 2.90
CA GLU A 49 -7.68 -1.41 4.23
C GLU A 49 -6.54 -1.12 5.21
N THR A 50 -5.30 -1.43 4.83
CA THR A 50 -4.14 -1.14 5.68
C THR A 50 -3.98 0.35 5.95
N LEU A 51 -4.29 1.23 5.00
CA LEU A 51 -4.25 2.69 5.22
C LEU A 51 -5.36 3.19 6.14
N LYS A 52 -6.52 2.51 6.21
CA LYS A 52 -7.60 2.85 7.15
C LYS A 52 -7.30 2.42 8.58
N GLU A 53 -6.49 1.38 8.75
CA GLU A 53 -6.07 0.86 10.06
C GLU A 53 -4.88 1.64 10.66
N PHE A 54 -4.19 2.45 9.85
CA PHE A 54 -2.99 3.21 10.21
C PHE A 54 -3.33 4.60 10.74
#